data_AF-A0A5P2QPM0-F1
#
_entry.id   AF-A0A5P2QPM0-F1
#
_cell.length_a   1.000
_cell.length_b   1.000
_cell.length_c   1.000
_cell.angle_alpha   90.00
_cell.angle_beta   90.00
_cell.angle_gamma   90.00
#
_symmetry.space_group_name_H-M   'P 1'
#
loop_
_entity.id
_entity.type
_entity.pdbx_description
1 polymer ?
#
loop_
_entity_poly.entity_id
_entity_poly.type
_entity_poly.pdbx_seq_one_letter_code
_entity_poly.pdbx_strand_id
1 'polypeptide(L)'
;MIDSTDDHMSKAVRNPDGTFARGPGRVRGSKNRVSREALEKVKELSAQAFLKLEENLERGDMRAVEYILNRVLPAGRALEVDVSAEGIRDHLEHGDFSESEARAVASVVEKLHRLERLEVLEERLNQLQALLEGGSVQ
;
A
#
# COMPACT_ATOMS: atom_id res chain seq x y z
N MET A 1 -13.95 26.02 49.37
CA MET A 1 -13.42 24.65 49.42
C MET A 1 -12.49 24.52 48.24
N ILE A 2 -11.19 24.39 48.50
CA ILE A 2 -10.10 24.59 47.53
C ILE A 2 -9.81 23.28 46.81
N ASP A 3 -9.89 23.39 45.49
CA ASP A 3 -9.18 22.76 44.38
C ASP A 3 -8.43 21.42 44.52
N SER A 4 -8.72 20.60 43.51
CA SER A 4 -8.02 19.47 42.88
C SER A 4 -6.50 19.39 43.09
N THR A 5 -6.02 18.19 43.44
CA THR A 5 -4.67 17.75 43.05
C THR A 5 -4.69 16.30 42.62
N ASP A 6 -4.44 16.13 41.32
CA ASP A 6 -4.15 14.89 40.60
C ASP A 6 -3.19 13.97 41.35
N ASP A 7 -3.64 12.75 41.64
CA ASP A 7 -2.79 11.65 42.12
C ASP A 7 -2.17 10.89 40.92
N HIS A 8 -1.59 11.64 39.98
CA HIS A 8 -0.86 11.12 38.82
C HIS A 8 0.66 11.13 39.05
N MET A 9 1.10 10.92 40.30
CA MET A 9 2.52 10.81 40.61
C MET A 9 3.04 9.43 40.19
N SER A 10 3.83 9.42 39.10
CA SER A 10 4.58 8.25 38.69
C SER A 10 5.48 7.77 39.85
N LYS A 11 5.25 6.54 40.32
CA LYS A 11 6.06 5.85 41.34
C LYS A 11 7.45 5.47 40.82
N ALA A 12 8.14 6.40 40.16
CA ALA A 12 9.50 6.20 39.71
C ALA A 12 10.43 6.23 40.93
N VAL A 13 11.18 5.14 41.13
CA VAL A 13 12.23 5.07 42.16
C VAL A 13 13.18 6.25 41.95
N ARG A 14 13.45 7.02 43.01
CA ARG A 14 14.36 8.16 42.97
C ARG A 14 15.67 7.79 43.66
N ASN A 15 16.77 8.33 43.14
CA ASN A 15 18.08 8.26 43.78
C ASN A 15 18.11 9.18 45.02
N PRO A 16 19.08 9.01 45.95
CA PRO A 16 19.27 9.88 47.11
C PRO A 16 19.43 11.35 46.74
N ASP A 17 19.98 11.64 45.56
CA ASP A 17 20.19 13.00 45.02
C ASP A 17 18.93 13.60 44.36
N GLY A 18 17.76 13.01 44.58
CA GLY A 18 16.46 13.50 44.07
C GLY A 18 16.20 13.25 42.58
N THR A 19 17.22 12.81 41.83
CA THR A 19 17.09 12.43 40.41
C THR A 19 16.31 11.12 40.25
N PHE A 20 15.56 10.97 39.15
CA PHE A 20 14.92 9.70 38.82
C PHE A 20 15.96 8.59 38.61
N ALA A 21 15.77 7.43 39.24
CA ALA A 21 16.61 6.27 38.99
C ALA A 21 16.45 5.84 37.53
N ARG A 22 17.56 5.69 36.81
CA ARG A 22 17.56 5.13 35.45
C ARG A 22 17.25 3.64 35.53
N GLY A 23 15.97 3.29 35.53
CA GLY A 23 15.52 1.92 35.28
C GLY A 23 15.90 1.48 33.87
N PRO A 24 15.96 0.16 33.60
CA PRO A 24 16.17 -0.33 32.25
C PRO A 24 15.09 0.24 31.34
N GLY A 25 15.48 1.13 30.43
CA GLY A 25 14.56 1.71 29.46
C GLY A 25 13.88 0.61 28.65
N ARG A 26 12.70 0.90 28.10
CA ARG A 26 12.02 -0.03 27.18
C ARG A 26 12.98 -0.47 26.08
N VAL A 27 13.12 -1.79 25.89
CA VAL A 27 14.03 -2.39 24.90
C VAL A 27 13.76 -1.80 23.51
N ARG A 28 14.84 -1.44 22.81
CA ARG A 28 14.78 -0.86 21.45
C ARG A 28 13.98 -1.79 20.54
N GLY A 29 12.96 -1.25 19.86
CA GLY A 29 12.04 -2.03 19.01
C GLY A 29 10.70 -2.45 19.66
N SER A 30 10.54 -2.24 20.98
CA SER A 30 9.26 -2.52 21.67
C SER A 30 8.11 -1.58 21.30
N LYS A 31 8.38 -0.44 20.65
CA LYS A 31 7.35 0.53 20.27
C LYS A 31 6.34 0.00 19.23
N ASN A 32 6.76 -0.96 18.39
CA ASN A 32 5.93 -1.48 17.29
C ASN A 32 5.80 -3.01 17.31
N ARG A 33 6.19 -3.68 18.40
CA ARG A 33 6.07 -5.14 18.50
C ARG A 33 4.64 -5.50 18.90
N VAL A 34 3.72 -5.41 17.93
CA VAL A 34 2.47 -6.17 18.03
C VAL A 34 2.89 -7.63 18.17
N SER A 35 2.45 -8.30 19.24
CA SER A 35 2.81 -9.70 19.43
C SER A 35 2.22 -10.52 18.28
N ARG A 36 2.97 -11.49 17.78
CA ARG A 36 2.48 -12.41 16.74
C ARG A 36 1.15 -13.04 17.17
N GLU A 37 1.01 -13.35 18.46
CA GLU A 37 -0.23 -13.84 19.07
C GLU A 37 -1.40 -12.86 18.92
N ALA A 38 -1.19 -11.56 19.09
CA ALA A 38 -2.23 -10.56 18.85
C ALA A 38 -2.63 -10.49 17.37
N LEU A 39 -1.69 -10.67 16.44
CA LEU A 39 -1.99 -10.73 15.00
C LEU A 39 -2.78 -11.99 14.63
N GLU A 40 -2.47 -13.15 15.21
CA GLU A 40 -3.24 -14.38 14.97
C GLU A 40 -4.67 -14.23 15.51
N LYS A 41 -4.86 -13.67 16.71
CA LYS A 41 -6.21 -13.36 17.24
C LYS A 41 -7.00 -12.41 16.34
N VAL A 42 -6.35 -11.41 15.74
CA VAL A 42 -7.02 -10.50 14.78
C VAL A 42 -7.44 -11.24 13.50
N LYS A 43 -6.65 -12.19 13.01
CA LYS A 43 -7.05 -13.03 11.86
C LYS A 43 -8.23 -13.93 12.19
N GLU A 44 -8.28 -14.50 13.38
CA GLU A 44 -9.42 -15.33 13.83
C GLU A 44 -10.73 -14.53 13.87
N LEU A 45 -10.64 -13.24 14.18
CA LEU A 45 -11.80 -12.33 14.17
C LEU A 45 -12.29 -11.95 12.77
N SER A 46 -11.54 -12.23 11.71
CA SER A 46 -11.88 -11.80 10.34
C SER A 46 -13.26 -12.31 9.89
N ALA A 47 -13.57 -13.59 10.11
CA ALA A 47 -14.87 -14.17 9.74
C ALA A 47 -16.03 -13.52 10.51
N GLN A 48 -15.86 -13.29 11.82
CA GLN A 48 -16.88 -12.62 12.64
C GLN A 48 -17.04 -11.14 12.25
N ALA A 49 -15.96 -10.48 11.86
CA ALA A 49 -15.98 -9.10 11.40
C ALA A 49 -16.77 -8.96 10.08
N PHE A 50 -16.64 -9.89 9.14
CA PHE A 50 -17.44 -9.89 7.92
C PHE A 50 -18.93 -10.09 8.19
N LEU A 51 -19.29 -11.04 9.06
CA LEU A 51 -20.69 -11.24 9.47
C LEU A 51 -21.29 -9.99 10.11
N LYS A 52 -20.54 -9.33 11.01
CA LYS A 52 -20.99 -8.08 11.64
C LYS A 52 -21.07 -6.92 10.66
N LEU A 53 -20.20 -6.88 9.66
CA LEU A 53 -20.25 -5.89 8.60
C LEU A 53 -21.51 -6.06 7.75
N GLU A 54 -21.85 -7.29 7.36
CA GLU A 54 -23.07 -7.62 6.62
C GLU A 54 -24.33 -7.23 7.42
N GLU A 55 -24.42 -7.61 8.70
CA GLU A 55 -25.52 -7.22 9.57
C GLU A 55 -25.67 -5.68 9.69
N ASN A 56 -24.56 -4.94 9.67
CA ASN A 56 -24.59 -3.48 9.76
C ASN A 56 -25.03 -2.84 8.44
N LEU A 57 -24.70 -3.44 7.29
CA LEU A 57 -25.22 -3.00 5.99
C LEU A 57 -26.72 -3.21 5.88
N GLU A 58 -27.23 -4.38 6.29
CA GLU A 58 -28.67 -4.66 6.29
C GLU A 58 -29.46 -3.67 7.16
N ARG A 59 -28.83 -3.21 8.26
CA ARG A 59 -29.38 -2.18 9.14
C ARG A 59 -29.23 -0.75 8.61
N GLY A 60 -28.57 -0.54 7.47
CA GLY A 60 -28.36 0.77 6.87
C GLY A 60 -27.34 1.64 7.61
N ASP A 61 -26.39 1.05 8.33
CA ASP A 61 -25.30 1.81 8.97
C ASP A 61 -24.37 2.39 7.90
N MET A 62 -24.40 3.72 7.75
CA MET A 62 -23.59 4.45 6.78
C MET A 62 -22.09 4.21 6.96
N ARG A 63 -21.61 3.89 8.16
CA ARG A 63 -20.19 3.58 8.39
C ARG A 63 -19.76 2.28 7.74
N ALA A 64 -20.63 1.28 7.75
CA ALA A 64 -20.37 0.00 7.09
C ALA A 64 -20.38 0.18 5.56
N VAL A 65 -21.30 1.00 5.06
CA VAL A 65 -21.39 1.36 3.64
C VAL A 65 -20.12 2.10 3.19
N GLU A 66 -19.72 3.15 3.91
CA GLU A 66 -18.48 3.90 3.63
C GLU A 66 -17.24 3.01 3.66
N TYR A 67 -17.15 2.10 4.65
CA TYR A 67 -16.02 1.17 4.76
C TYR A 67 -15.90 0.29 3.51
N ILE A 68 -17.01 -0.25 3.01
CA ILE A 68 -17.02 -1.09 1.82
C ILE A 68 -16.73 -0.28 0.56
N LEU A 69 -17.38 0.87 0.39
CA LEU A 69 -17.17 1.73 -0.76
C LEU A 69 -15.70 2.14 -0.88
N ASN A 70 -15.06 2.53 0.22
CA ASN A 70 -13.64 2.88 0.25
C ASN A 70 -12.69 1.70 -0.07
N ARG A 71 -13.17 0.46 0.07
CA ARG A 71 -12.35 -0.74 -0.14
C ARG A 71 -12.58 -1.42 -1.49
N VAL A 72 -13.79 -1.29 -2.04
CA VAL A 72 -14.20 -1.85 -3.34
C VAL A 72 -13.96 -0.86 -4.46
N LEU A 73 -14.23 0.42 -4.25
CA LEU A 73 -13.87 1.43 -5.24
C LEU A 73 -12.35 1.57 -5.24
N PRO A 74 -11.72 1.68 -6.43
CA PRO A 74 -10.32 2.05 -6.50
C PRO A 74 -10.12 3.35 -5.72
N ALA A 75 -9.04 3.43 -4.94
CA ALA A 75 -8.71 4.64 -4.20
C ALA A 75 -8.36 5.74 -5.21
N GLY A 76 -9.36 6.50 -5.65
CA GLY A 76 -9.22 7.56 -6.63
C GLY A 76 -10.34 7.63 -7.66
N ARG A 77 -10.22 8.60 -8.55
CA ARG A 77 -11.10 8.80 -9.70
C ARG A 77 -10.78 7.75 -10.76
N ALA A 78 -11.78 7.05 -11.27
CA ALA A 78 -11.62 6.27 -12.49
C ALA A 78 -11.45 7.25 -13.67
N LEU A 79 -10.32 7.16 -14.35
CA LEU A 79 -10.00 7.99 -15.51
C LEU A 79 -9.84 7.09 -16.72
N GLU A 80 -10.58 7.43 -17.77
CA GLU A 80 -10.37 6.83 -19.09
C GLU A 80 -9.28 7.64 -19.77
N VAL A 81 -8.19 6.98 -20.13
CA VAL A 81 -6.95 7.62 -20.58
C VAL A 81 -6.48 6.91 -21.82
N ASP A 82 -6.20 7.67 -22.88
CA ASP A 82 -5.40 7.14 -23.98
C ASP A 82 -3.96 6.93 -23.51
N VAL A 83 -3.48 5.69 -23.63
CA VAL A 83 -2.19 5.22 -23.15
C VAL A 83 -1.03 5.74 -24.01
N SER A 84 -1.34 6.39 -25.14
CA SER A 84 -0.36 7.08 -25.97
C SER A 84 0.36 8.21 -25.23
N ALA A 85 1.60 8.51 -25.63
CA ALA A 85 2.36 9.60 -25.01
C ALA A 85 1.71 10.98 -25.21
N GLU A 86 0.96 11.15 -26.31
CA GLU A 86 0.18 12.36 -26.60
C GLU A 86 -1.07 12.42 -25.71
N GLY A 87 -1.81 11.31 -25.59
CA GLY A 87 -2.96 11.22 -24.68
C GLY A 87 -2.60 11.52 -23.22
N ILE A 88 -1.48 10.96 -22.73
CA ILE A 88 -1.01 11.25 -21.37
C ILE A 88 -0.64 12.73 -21.20
N ARG A 89 -0.04 13.36 -22.22
CA ARG A 89 0.31 14.79 -22.18
C ARG A 89 -0.95 15.66 -22.17
N ASP A 90 -1.90 15.39 -23.04
CA ASP A 90 -3.13 16.17 -23.15
C ASP A 90 -3.90 16.16 -21.84
N HIS A 91 -4.07 15.00 -21.21
CA HIS A 91 -4.72 14.92 -19.90
C HIS A 91 -3.92 15.59 -18.77
N LEU A 92 -2.59 15.64 -18.84
CA LEU A 92 -1.78 16.40 -17.88
C LEU A 92 -1.96 17.92 -18.08
N GLU A 93 -2.00 18.39 -19.32
CA GLU A 93 -2.18 19.80 -19.66
C GLU A 93 -3.59 20.31 -19.32
N HIS A 94 -4.61 19.48 -19.48
CA HIS A 94 -6.00 19.80 -19.12
C HIS A 94 -6.28 19.66 -17.61
N GLY A 95 -5.30 19.20 -16.83
CA GLY A 95 -5.43 19.04 -15.38
C GLY A 95 -6.25 17.81 -14.96
N ASP A 96 -6.42 16.84 -15.86
CA ASP A 96 -7.07 15.56 -15.55
C ASP A 96 -6.17 14.64 -14.72
N PHE A 97 -4.86 14.83 -14.77
CA PHE A 97 -3.90 14.12 -13.92
C PHE A 97 -3.15 15.05 -12.99
N SER A 98 -2.86 14.54 -11.80
CA SER A 98 -1.72 15.01 -11.02
C SER A 98 -0.40 14.55 -11.66
N GLU A 99 0.70 15.29 -11.42
CA GLU A 99 2.02 14.86 -11.89
C GLU A 99 2.42 13.46 -11.40
N SER A 100 1.97 13.06 -10.21
CA SER A 100 2.22 11.74 -9.65
C SER A 100 1.54 10.62 -10.45
N GLU A 101 0.32 10.85 -10.91
CA GLU A 101 -0.44 9.89 -11.72
C GLU A 101 0.17 9.77 -13.11
N ALA A 102 0.53 10.89 -13.74
CA ALA A 102 1.20 10.88 -15.04
C ALA A 102 2.53 10.10 -15.01
N ARG A 103 3.35 10.27 -13.97
CA ARG A 103 4.59 9.49 -13.79
C ARG A 103 4.31 7.99 -13.60
N ALA A 104 3.28 7.65 -12.83
CA ALA A 104 2.91 6.25 -12.60
C ALA A 104 2.48 5.57 -13.90
N VAL A 105 1.60 6.23 -14.67
CA VAL A 105 1.15 5.73 -15.98
C VAL A 105 2.32 5.62 -16.95
N ALA A 106 3.13 6.68 -17.11
CA ALA A 106 4.29 6.66 -18.00
C ALA A 106 5.27 5.52 -17.67
N SER A 107 5.52 5.24 -16.39
CA SER A 107 6.37 4.12 -15.97
C SER A 107 5.79 2.75 -16.35
N VAL A 108 4.47 2.58 -16.29
CA VAL A 108 3.81 1.34 -16.72
C VAL A 108 3.89 1.19 -18.24
N VAL A 109 3.63 2.27 -18.98
CA VAL A 109 3.71 2.27 -20.46
C VAL A 109 5.12 1.96 -20.93
N GLU A 110 6.15 2.56 -20.34
CA GLU A 110 7.54 2.26 -20.67
C GLU A 110 7.88 0.77 -20.49
N LYS A 111 7.40 0.15 -19.40
CA LYS A 111 7.62 -1.27 -19.13
C LYS A 111 6.92 -2.15 -20.15
N LEU A 112 5.66 -1.85 -20.51
CA LEU A 112 4.92 -2.59 -21.53
C LEU A 112 5.63 -2.51 -22.89
N HIS A 113 6.04 -1.31 -23.29
CA HIS A 113 6.72 -1.11 -24.56
C HIS A 113 8.10 -1.76 -24.61
N ARG A 114 8.78 -1.85 -23.45
CA ARG A 114 10.03 -2.60 -23.31
C ARG A 114 9.81 -4.10 -23.48
N LEU A 115 8.72 -4.65 -22.95
CA LEU A 115 8.36 -6.06 -23.12
C LEU A 115 8.07 -6.39 -24.58
N GLU A 116 7.26 -5.58 -25.26
CA GLU A 116 6.98 -5.76 -26.70
C GLU A 116 8.27 -5.76 -27.55
N ARG A 117 9.21 -4.85 -27.26
CA ARG A 117 10.50 -4.83 -27.98
C ARG A 117 11.35 -6.07 -27.72
N LEU A 118 11.27 -6.64 -26.52
CA LEU A 118 11.99 -7.88 -26.19
C LEU A 118 11.40 -9.07 -26.95
N GLU A 119 10.08 -9.20 -27.01
CA GLU A 119 9.40 -10.24 -27.80
C GLU A 119 9.79 -10.16 -29.28
N VAL A 120 9.77 -8.96 -29.87
CA VAL A 120 10.20 -8.75 -31.27
C VAL A 120 11.68 -9.10 -31.47
N LEU A 121 12.55 -8.82 -30.49
CA LEU A 121 13.96 -9.19 -30.57
C LEU A 121 14.16 -10.71 -30.49
N GLU A 122 13.44 -11.40 -29.60
CA GLU A 122 13.46 -12.85 -29.50
C GLU A 122 12.99 -13.50 -30.80
N GLU A 123 11.91 -12.99 -31.39
CA GLU A 123 11.38 -13.51 -32.65
C GLU A 123 12.39 -13.33 -33.80
N ARG A 124 13.05 -12.17 -33.88
CA ARG A 124 14.12 -11.92 -34.86
C ARG A 124 15.35 -12.81 -34.63
N LEU A 125 15.73 -13.05 -33.38
CA LEU A 125 16.84 -13.95 -33.04
C LEU A 125 16.53 -15.40 -33.43
N ASN A 126 15.30 -15.87 -33.18
CA ASN A 126 14.85 -17.20 -33.57
C ASN A 126 14.84 -17.35 -35.10
N GLN A 127 14.39 -16.34 -35.84
CA GLN A 127 14.46 -16.34 -37.31
C GLN A 127 15.90 -16.42 -37.80
N LEU A 128 16.82 -15.67 -37.21
CA LEU A 128 18.25 -15.72 -37.57
C LEU A 128 18.89 -17.07 -37.21
N GLN A 129 18.57 -17.65 -36.06
CA GLN A 129 19.02 -18.99 -35.68
C GLN A 129 18.52 -20.05 -36.66
N ALA A 130 17.23 -20.03 -37.02
CA ALA A 130 16.66 -20.95 -37.99
C ALA A 130 17.31 -20.84 -39.38
N LEU A 131 17.67 -19.62 -39.81
CA LEU A 131 18.39 -19.39 -41.06
C LEU A 131 19.85 -19.89 -41.00
N LEU A 132 20.51 -19.76 -39.85
CA LEU A 132 21.89 -20.25 -39.66
C LEU A 132 21.95 -21.77 -39.58
N GLU A 133 21.00 -22.40 -38.88
CA GLU A 133 20.89 -23.86 -38.78
C GLU A 133 20.42 -24.50 -40.10
N GLY A 134 19.54 -23.83 -40.85
CA GLY A 134 19.14 -24.22 -42.19
C GLY A 134 20.19 -23.93 -43.27
N GLY A 135 21.12 -23.01 -43.01
CA GLY A 135 22.19 -22.60 -43.93
C GLY A 135 23.53 -23.31 -43.73
N SER A 136 23.71 -24.10 -42.67
CA SER A 136 24.95 -24.83 -42.37
C SER A 136 25.05 -26.22 -43.01
N VAL A 137 24.41 -26.43 -44.16
CA VAL A 137 24.64 -27.62 -45.01
C VAL A 137 24.89 -27.16 -46.44
N GLN A 138 26.14 -26.81 -46.73
CA GLN A 138 26.87 -27.13 -47.96
C GLN A 138 28.34 -26.74 -47.82
#